data_AF-A0A4Y7XFY7-F1
#
_entry.id   AF-A0A4Y7XFY7-F1
#
_cell.length_a   1.000
_cell.length_b   1.000
_cell.length_c   1.000
_cell.angle_alpha   90.00
_cell.angle_beta   90.00
_cell.angle_gamma   90.00
#
_symmetry.space_group_name_H-M   'P 1'
#
loop_
_entity.id
_entity.type
_entity.pdbx_description
1 polymer ?
#
loop_
_entity_poly.entity_id
_entity_poly.type
_entity_poly.pdbx_seq_one_letter_code
_entity_poly.pdbx_strand_id
1 'polypeptide(L)'
;MTQTKKRLQQGQPNQWRICGDSHLTPALNHLLGQSEQGNFTMLNAKVTNHCLSSDAQKKRVIDYLQQNQTTGLNRYEADELLNVCHLAARIKALRDEGHQIVRVDETALDLSNRPHKGIGRYFWQGYSVPQNSVKTEVVAL
;
A
#
# COMPACT_ATOMS: atom_id res chain seq x y z
N MET A 1 63.31 10.15 -7.49
CA MET A 1 62.20 11.10 -7.25
C MET A 1 60.90 10.43 -7.68
N THR A 2 60.20 9.73 -6.80
CA THR A 2 59.07 10.18 -5.94
C THR A 2 57.71 9.79 -6.53
N GLN A 3 57.13 8.73 -5.93
CA GLN A 3 55.71 8.46 -5.64
C GLN A 3 54.68 8.14 -6.75
N THR A 4 54.37 6.84 -6.84
CA THR A 4 53.08 6.18 -6.58
C THR A 4 51.79 7.01 -6.57
N LYS A 5 50.77 6.57 -7.35
CA LYS A 5 49.37 6.63 -6.91
C LYS A 5 48.53 5.46 -7.44
N LYS A 6 48.11 4.61 -6.49
CA LYS A 6 47.05 3.58 -6.59
C LYS A 6 45.66 4.24 -6.52
N ARG A 7 44.67 3.65 -7.21
CA ARG A 7 43.29 3.31 -6.73
C ARG A 7 42.45 2.93 -7.96
N LEU A 8 42.02 1.67 -8.19
CA LEU A 8 40.99 0.89 -7.47
C LEU A 8 39.76 1.73 -7.12
N GLN A 9 38.65 1.48 -7.83
CA GLN A 9 37.30 1.49 -7.26
C GLN A 9 36.36 0.64 -8.13
N GLN A 10 36.27 -0.64 -7.75
CA GLN A 10 35.04 -1.42 -7.82
C GLN A 10 34.05 -0.82 -6.80
N GLY A 11 32.75 -0.76 -7.14
CA GLY A 11 31.72 -0.31 -6.19
C GLY A 11 30.33 -0.06 -6.78
N GLN A 12 29.63 -1.15 -7.14
CA GLN A 12 28.17 -1.44 -7.07
C GLN A 12 27.13 -0.35 -7.45
N PRO A 13 26.18 -0.66 -8.37
CA PRO A 13 24.90 0.06 -8.48
C PRO A 13 23.91 -0.46 -7.40
N ASN A 14 22.88 0.33 -7.09
CA ASN A 14 21.71 -0.04 -6.27
C ASN A 14 21.80 0.25 -4.75
N GLN A 15 22.11 1.48 -4.35
CA GLN A 15 21.85 1.91 -2.97
C GLN A 15 20.46 2.55 -2.89
N TRP A 16 19.44 1.72 -2.60
CA TRP A 16 18.20 2.24 -2.03
C TRP A 16 18.56 2.85 -0.67
N ARG A 17 18.28 4.14 -0.49
CA ARG A 17 18.37 4.76 0.83
C ARG A 17 17.34 4.07 1.73
N ILE A 18 17.83 3.21 2.62
CA ILE A 18 17.12 2.85 3.84
C ILE A 18 16.82 4.18 4.54
N CYS A 19 15.54 4.51 4.70
CA CYS A 19 15.13 5.66 5.50
C CYS A 19 15.75 5.47 6.88
N GLY A 20 16.69 6.36 7.19
CA GLY A 20 17.55 6.24 8.35
C GLY A 20 16.76 6.18 9.64
N ASP A 21 17.29 5.36 10.54
CA ASP A 21 17.17 5.50 11.98
C ASP A 21 17.20 6.99 12.36
N SER A 22 16.10 7.47 12.94
CA SER A 22 16.10 8.68 13.75
C SER A 22 15.89 8.25 15.19
N HIS A 23 16.99 7.84 15.81
CA HIS A 23 17.12 7.88 17.26
C HIS A 23 17.16 9.35 17.72
N LEU A 24 16.05 9.86 18.24
CA LEU A 24 15.97 10.89 19.30
C LEU A 24 14.58 10.73 19.95
N THR A 25 14.31 10.58 21.24
CA THR A 25 15.03 10.36 22.51
C THR A 25 13.96 9.93 23.53
N PRO A 26 14.27 9.14 24.57
CA PRO A 26 13.33 8.73 25.61
C PRO A 26 13.29 9.73 26.78
N ALA A 27 12.20 10.50 26.91
CA ALA A 27 11.73 11.17 28.14
C ALA A 27 10.49 12.00 27.73
N LEU A 28 9.28 11.58 28.06
CA LEU A 28 8.71 11.83 29.39
C LEU A 28 7.59 10.82 29.64
N ASN A 29 7.91 9.75 30.37
CA ASN A 29 6.93 9.06 31.18
C ASN A 29 7.05 9.62 32.60
N HIS A 30 6.09 10.44 33.04
CA HIS A 30 5.65 10.36 34.44
C HIS A 30 4.27 11.00 34.65
N LEU A 31 3.30 10.13 34.94
CA LEU A 31 2.32 10.22 36.03
C LEU A 31 1.33 11.40 36.04
N LEU A 32 0.07 11.11 35.72
CA LEU A 32 -1.02 10.86 36.69
C LEU A 32 -2.39 10.84 36.00
N GLY A 33 -3.30 10.02 36.54
CA GLY A 33 -4.77 10.18 36.47
C GLY A 33 -5.39 9.88 35.11
N GLN A 34 -6.13 8.79 34.94
CA GLN A 34 -7.55 8.71 35.30
C GLN A 34 -8.34 10.00 35.09
N SER A 35 -9.42 9.82 34.34
CA SER A 35 -10.70 10.53 34.40
C SER A 35 -10.82 11.92 33.76
N GLU A 36 -11.99 12.07 33.16
CA GLU A 36 -12.76 13.29 32.90
C GLU A 36 -12.60 13.95 31.53
N GLN A 37 -13.62 13.66 30.70
CA GLN A 37 -14.41 14.61 29.95
C GLN A 37 -13.79 16.01 29.78
N GLY A 38 -13.28 16.27 28.58
CA GLY A 38 -12.89 17.60 28.16
C GLY A 38 -12.98 17.72 26.66
N ASN A 39 -14.08 18.32 26.19
CA ASN A 39 -14.23 18.85 24.83
C ASN A 39 -12.96 19.62 24.43
N PHE A 40 -12.14 19.03 23.57
CA PHE A 40 -11.11 19.77 22.87
C PHE A 40 -11.36 19.62 21.37
N THR A 41 -12.10 20.58 20.85
CA THR A 41 -12.27 20.85 19.42
C THR A 41 -10.91 21.28 18.86
N MET A 42 -10.00 20.33 18.67
CA MET A 42 -8.77 20.56 17.92
C MET A 42 -9.12 20.52 16.44
N LEU A 43 -9.20 21.74 15.91
CA LEU A 43 -9.04 22.11 14.51
C LEU A 43 -8.54 20.93 13.66
N ASN A 44 -9.43 20.52 12.77
CA ASN A 44 -9.28 19.47 11.78
C ASN A 44 -8.16 19.87 10.79
N ALA A 45 -6.92 19.90 11.27
CA ALA A 45 -5.76 19.87 10.40
C ALA A 45 -5.89 18.53 9.68
N LYS A 46 -6.25 18.58 8.41
CA LYS A 46 -6.15 17.47 7.47
C LYS A 46 -4.67 17.08 7.47
N VAL A 47 -4.25 16.27 8.44
CA VAL A 47 -2.95 15.66 8.49
C VAL A 47 -2.97 14.69 7.33
N THR A 48 -2.62 15.18 6.16
CA THR A 48 -2.33 14.39 4.98
C THR A 48 -1.03 13.65 5.30
N ASN A 49 -1.14 12.60 6.10
CA ASN A 49 -0.09 11.64 6.36
C ASN A 49 0.15 10.88 5.04
N HIS A 50 0.84 11.53 4.10
CA HIS A 50 1.10 11.04 2.74
C HIS A 50 2.06 9.83 2.71
N CYS A 51 2.57 9.39 3.86
CA CYS A 51 3.49 8.26 3.99
C CYS A 51 2.86 7.11 4.77
N LEU A 52 1.84 6.47 4.20
CA LEU A 52 1.50 5.12 4.62
C LEU A 52 2.49 4.14 3.98
N SER A 53 2.96 3.17 4.75
CA SER A 53 3.75 2.07 4.20
C SER A 53 2.97 1.32 3.12
N SER A 54 3.69 0.66 2.22
CA SER A 54 3.08 -0.16 1.16
C SER A 54 2.07 -1.17 1.72
N ASP A 55 2.40 -1.83 2.84
CA ASP A 55 1.53 -2.81 3.48
C ASP A 55 0.32 -2.19 4.15
N ALA A 56 0.46 -1.00 4.77
CA ALA A 56 -0.67 -0.28 5.33
C ALA A 56 -1.67 0.14 4.24
N GLN A 57 -1.17 0.61 3.09
CA GLN A 57 -2.01 0.92 1.93
C GLN A 57 -2.70 -0.33 1.40
N LYS A 58 -1.96 -1.43 1.24
CA LYS A 58 -2.50 -2.73 0.80
C LYS A 58 -3.62 -3.22 1.72
N LYS A 59 -3.41 -3.16 3.03
CA LYS A 59 -4.41 -3.51 4.06
C LYS A 59 -5.68 -2.68 3.92
N ARG A 60 -5.56 -1.36 3.77
CA ARG A 60 -6.73 -0.48 3.57
C ARG A 60 -7.51 -0.83 2.31
N VAL A 61 -6.81 -1.14 1.22
CA VAL A 61 -7.46 -1.53 -0.05
C VAL A 61 -8.28 -2.80 0.14
N ILE A 62 -7.72 -3.85 0.75
CA ILE A 62 -8.46 -5.11 0.92
C ILE A 62 -9.62 -4.95 1.91
N ASP A 63 -9.41 -4.25 3.03
CA ASP A 63 -10.47 -3.98 4.01
C ASP A 63 -11.64 -3.22 3.35
N TYR A 64 -11.34 -2.21 2.52
CA TYR A 64 -12.36 -1.45 1.79
C TYR A 64 -13.11 -2.31 0.77
N LEU A 65 -12.39 -3.08 -0.06
CA LEU A 65 -13.01 -3.90 -1.11
C LEU A 65 -13.90 -5.01 -0.54
N GLN A 66 -13.53 -5.58 0.61
CA GLN A 66 -14.34 -6.59 1.30
C GLN A 66 -15.64 -6.01 1.89
N GLN A 67 -15.60 -4.75 2.34
CA GLN A 67 -16.77 -4.03 2.85
C GLN A 67 -17.67 -3.49 1.72
N ASN A 68 -17.10 -3.20 0.54
CA ASN A 68 -17.78 -2.54 -0.58
C ASN A 68 -17.78 -3.40 -1.86
N GLN A 69 -18.22 -4.66 -1.74
CA GLN A 69 -18.12 -5.65 -2.82
C GLN A 69 -18.90 -5.27 -4.09
N THR A 70 -19.97 -4.48 -3.96
CA THR A 70 -20.82 -4.05 -5.08
C THR A 70 -20.33 -2.79 -5.77
N THR A 71 -19.69 -1.87 -5.05
CA THR A 71 -19.21 -0.58 -5.58
C THR A 71 -17.81 -0.68 -6.16
N GLY A 72 -16.97 -1.54 -5.57
CA GLY A 72 -15.56 -1.63 -5.95
C GLY A 72 -14.79 -0.34 -5.69
N LEU A 73 -13.59 -0.24 -6.26
CA LEU A 73 -12.71 0.91 -6.06
C LEU A 73 -11.93 1.23 -7.33
N ASN A 74 -11.87 2.51 -7.71
CA ASN A 74 -11.02 3.00 -8.80
C ASN A 74 -9.81 3.81 -8.28
N ARG A 75 -8.92 4.22 -9.19
CA ARG A 75 -7.67 4.92 -8.83
C ARG A 75 -7.87 6.29 -8.17
N TYR A 76 -8.93 7.02 -8.51
CA TYR A 76 -9.15 8.38 -8.03
C TYR A 76 -9.81 8.33 -6.65
N GLU A 77 -10.79 7.44 -6.48
CA GLU A 77 -11.39 7.12 -5.19
C GLU A 77 -10.36 6.57 -4.19
N ALA A 78 -9.43 5.74 -4.65
CA ALA A 78 -8.37 5.22 -3.76
C ALA A 78 -7.43 6.32 -3.25
N ASP A 79 -7.13 7.31 -4.09
CA ASP A 79 -6.32 8.46 -3.71
C ASP A 79 -7.09 9.35 -2.73
N GLU A 80 -8.33 9.71 -3.08
CA GLU A 80 -9.16 10.62 -2.28
C GLU A 80 -9.62 10.02 -0.94
N LEU A 81 -10.16 8.80 -0.96
CA LEU A 81 -10.82 8.19 0.20
C LEU A 81 -9.82 7.46 1.11
N LEU A 82 -8.85 6.76 0.52
CA LEU A 82 -7.97 5.84 1.26
C LEU A 82 -6.54 6.39 1.41
N ASN A 83 -6.19 7.47 0.69
CA ASN A 83 -4.83 7.99 0.56
C ASN A 83 -3.87 6.89 0.08
N VAL A 84 -4.30 6.14 -0.94
CA VAL A 84 -3.54 5.03 -1.55
C VAL A 84 -2.97 5.46 -2.88
N CYS A 85 -1.64 5.52 -2.94
CA CYS A 85 -0.93 5.74 -4.19
C CYS A 85 -0.80 4.42 -4.98
N HIS A 86 -0.86 4.53 -6.31
CA HIS A 86 -0.65 3.41 -7.24
C HIS A 86 -1.54 2.18 -6.94
N LEU A 87 -2.87 2.38 -6.86
CA LEU A 87 -3.85 1.31 -6.59
C LEU A 87 -3.56 0.00 -7.35
N ALA A 88 -3.29 0.07 -8.64
CA ALA A 88 -3.01 -1.12 -9.47
C ALA A 88 -1.86 -1.98 -8.93
N ALA A 89 -0.81 -1.36 -8.38
CA ALA A 89 0.31 -2.09 -7.77
C ALA A 89 -0.12 -2.81 -6.48
N ARG A 90 -1.02 -2.20 -5.68
CA ARG A 90 -1.58 -2.83 -4.47
C ARG A 90 -2.51 -3.99 -4.82
N ILE A 91 -3.33 -3.84 -5.85
CA ILE A 91 -4.17 -4.93 -6.37
C ILE A 91 -3.31 -6.09 -6.87
N LYS A 92 -2.20 -5.81 -7.58
CA LYS A 92 -1.28 -6.87 -8.00
C LYS A 92 -0.73 -7.64 -6.79
N ALA A 93 -0.22 -6.93 -5.78
CA ALA A 93 0.30 -7.57 -4.57
C ALA A 93 -0.75 -8.45 -3.87
N LEU A 94 -2.00 -7.97 -3.76
CA LEU A 94 -3.10 -8.77 -3.19
C LEU A 94 -3.40 -10.02 -4.02
N ARG A 95 -3.37 -9.93 -5.35
CA ARG A 95 -3.54 -11.11 -6.22
C ARG A 95 -2.40 -12.10 -6.07
N ASP A 96 -1.16 -11.62 -5.95
CA ASP A 96 0.01 -12.46 -5.68
C ASP A 96 -0.11 -13.18 -4.31
N GLU A 97 -0.84 -12.59 -3.35
CA GLU A 97 -1.19 -13.18 -2.04
C GLU A 97 -2.42 -14.12 -2.09
N GLY A 98 -3.02 -14.32 -3.26
CA GLY A 98 -4.15 -15.24 -3.46
C GLY A 98 -5.54 -14.62 -3.35
N HIS A 99 -5.65 -13.29 -3.28
CA HIS A 99 -6.95 -12.62 -3.32
C HIS A 99 -7.53 -12.61 -4.74
N GLN A 100 -8.78 -13.06 -4.89
CA GLN A 100 -9.49 -12.98 -6.16
C GLN A 100 -10.10 -11.58 -6.30
N ILE A 101 -9.48 -10.74 -7.14
CA ILE A 101 -9.94 -9.38 -7.41
C ILE A 101 -10.11 -9.21 -8.91
N VAL A 102 -11.30 -8.88 -9.37
CA VAL A 102 -11.60 -8.61 -10.80
C VAL A 102 -11.48 -7.13 -11.12
N ARG A 103 -11.29 -6.83 -12.40
CA ARG A 103 -11.22 -5.46 -12.94
C ARG A 103 -12.27 -5.29 -14.01
N VAL A 104 -12.99 -4.17 -13.97
CA VAL A 104 -13.86 -3.69 -15.05
C VAL A 104 -13.37 -2.31 -15.44
N ASP A 105 -13.32 -2.03 -16.74
CA ASP A 105 -12.94 -0.70 -17.23
C ASP A 105 -14.17 0.21 -17.29
N GLU A 106 -14.00 1.45 -16.81
CA GLU A 106 -15.05 2.46 -16.79
C GLU A 106 -14.54 3.83 -17.27
N THR A 107 -15.48 4.77 -17.36
CA THR A 107 -15.15 6.20 -17.42
C THR A 107 -15.31 6.78 -16.02
N ALA A 108 -14.26 7.37 -15.46
CA ALA A 108 -14.26 7.96 -14.13
C ALA A 108 -13.77 9.42 -14.17
N LEU A 109 -14.22 10.21 -13.20
CA LEU A 109 -13.75 11.59 -13.03
C LEU A 109 -12.45 11.61 -12.23
N ASP A 110 -11.49 12.43 -12.64
CA ASP A 110 -10.34 12.76 -11.79
C ASP A 110 -10.71 13.75 -10.68
N LEU A 111 -9.76 14.06 -9.80
CA LEU A 111 -9.92 15.04 -8.72
C LEU A 111 -10.23 16.48 -9.21
N SER A 112 -10.14 16.73 -10.53
CA SER A 112 -10.49 18.00 -11.17
C SER A 112 -11.78 17.89 -12.01
N ASN A 113 -12.60 16.87 -11.77
CA ASN A 113 -13.85 16.59 -12.51
C ASN A 113 -13.69 16.40 -14.02
N ARG A 114 -12.50 16.00 -14.50
CA ARG A 114 -12.30 15.67 -15.91
C ARG A 114 -12.55 14.18 -16.14
N PRO A 115 -13.33 13.80 -17.17
CA PRO A 115 -13.59 12.40 -17.46
C PRO A 115 -12.39 11.72 -18.11
N HIS A 116 -12.05 10.53 -17.62
CA HIS A 116 -11.01 9.66 -18.18
C HIS A 116 -11.60 8.29 -18.51
N LYS A 117 -11.30 7.78 -19.69
CA LYS A 117 -11.74 6.45 -20.15
C LYS A 117 -10.71 5.37 -19.79
N GLY A 118 -11.17 4.12 -19.69
CA GLY A 118 -10.29 2.97 -19.46
C GLY A 118 -9.75 2.91 -18.03
N ILE A 119 -10.44 3.55 -17.09
CA ILE A 119 -10.06 3.52 -15.69
C ILE A 119 -10.52 2.19 -15.11
N GLY A 120 -9.59 1.43 -14.53
CA GLY A 120 -9.91 0.15 -13.89
C GLY A 120 -10.62 0.37 -12.55
N ARG A 121 -11.82 -0.19 -12.43
CA ARG A 121 -12.54 -0.40 -11.18
C ARG A 121 -12.38 -1.84 -10.72
N TYR A 122 -12.01 -2.03 -9.47
CA TYR A 122 -11.65 -3.33 -8.90
C TYR A 122 -12.70 -3.81 -7.91
N PHE A 123 -13.03 -5.10 -7.96
CA PHE A 123 -14.02 -5.74 -7.08
C PHE A 123 -13.44 -7.00 -6.46
N TRP A 124 -13.64 -7.17 -5.15
CA TRP A 124 -13.23 -8.39 -4.45
C TRP A 124 -14.26 -9.51 -4.64
N GLN A 125 -13.79 -10.72 -4.88
CA GLN A 125 -14.62 -11.91 -5.13
C GLN A 125 -14.30 -13.09 -4.20
N GLY A 126 -13.36 -12.94 -3.27
CA GLY A 126 -12.93 -14.04 -2.41
C GLY A 126 -11.43 -14.28 -2.43
N TYR A 127 -11.07 -15.53 -2.20
CA TYR A 127 -9.71 -16.06 -2.33
C TYR A 127 -9.67 -17.06 -3.47
N SER A 128 -8.63 -17.00 -4.29
CA SER A 128 -8.34 -18.07 -5.24
C SER A 128 -7.64 -19.21 -4.52
N VAL A 129 -8.11 -20.44 -4.70
CA VAL A 129 -7.35 -21.62 -4.28
C VAL A 129 -6.07 -21.71 -5.13
N PRO A 130 -4.87 -21.78 -4.54
CA PRO A 130 -3.65 -21.95 -5.33
C PRO A 130 -3.71 -23.28 -6.10
N GLN A 131 -3.61 -23.22 -7.43
CA GLN A 131 -3.74 -24.38 -8.32
C GLN A 131 -2.57 -25.39 -8.27
N ASN A 132 -1.72 -25.36 -7.23
CA ASN A 132 -0.49 -26.15 -7.18
C ASN A 132 -0.61 -27.54 -6.52
N SER A 133 -1.82 -28.11 -6.37
CA SER A 133 -2.01 -29.35 -5.60
C SER A 133 -2.76 -30.48 -6.32
N VAL A 134 -2.58 -30.66 -7.64
CA VAL A 134 -2.95 -31.93 -8.29
C VAL A 134 -1.89 -32.32 -9.31
N LYS A 135 -0.73 -32.79 -8.84
CA LYS A 135 0.05 -33.76 -9.64
C LYS A 135 -0.64 -35.11 -9.46
N THR A 136 -1.62 -35.41 -10.31
CA THR A 136 -2.08 -36.79 -10.47
C THR A 136 -0.92 -37.58 -11.08
N GLU A 137 -0.14 -38.26 -10.24
CA GLU A 137 0.71 -39.34 -10.71
C GLU A 137 -0.22 -40.45 -11.20
N VAL A 138 -0.34 -40.56 -12.51
CA VAL A 138 -0.95 -41.71 -13.16
C VAL A 138 0.06 -42.85 -13.04
N VAL A 139 -0.09 -43.70 -12.03
CA VAL A 139 0.65 -44.95 -11.92
C VAL A 139 0.09 -45.89 -12.99
N ALA A 140 0.81 -46.04 -14.10
CA ALA A 140 0.53 -47.08 -15.08
C ALA A 140 0.95 -48.44 -14.47
N LEU A 141 0.01 -49.38 -14.44
CA LEU A 141 0.21 -50.79 -14.08
C LEU A 141 0.82 -51.58 -15.24
#